data_AF-A0A9X7PHU3-F1
#
_entry.id   AF-A0A9X7PHU3-F1
#
_cell.length_a   1.000
_cell.length_b   1.000
_cell.length_c   1.000
_cell.angle_alpha   90.00
_cell.angle_beta   90.00
_cell.angle_gamma   90.00
#
_symmetry.space_group_name_H-M   'P 1'
#
loop_
_entity.id
_entity.type
_entity.pdbx_description
1 polymer ?
#
loop_
_entity_poly.entity_id
_entity_poly.type
_entity_poly.pdbx_seq_one_letter_code
_entity_poly.pdbx_strand_id
1 'polypeptide(L)'
;MTEHLGTPPERTVVSDSTVMTGPALTHRIWRTPTHALILGPASDNGPYGYLTHLQLSCTPLDCGPDLPSADDEDGLADWINTHIDW
;
A
#
# COMPACT_ATOMS: atom_id res chain seq x y z
N MET A 1 -9.11 -14.18 4.76
CA MET A 1 -8.04 -13.62 3.89
C MET A 1 -8.27 -13.93 2.40
N THR A 2 -8.49 -15.20 2.03
CA THR A 2 -8.81 -15.58 0.64
C THR A 2 -10.12 -14.99 0.13
N GLU A 3 -11.04 -14.64 1.03
CA GLU A 3 -12.31 -13.96 0.70
C GLU A 3 -12.13 -12.57 0.04
N HIS A 4 -10.97 -11.92 0.23
CA HIS A 4 -10.66 -10.65 -0.42
C HIS A 4 -9.88 -10.81 -1.74
N LEU A 5 -9.39 -12.02 -2.05
CA LEU A 5 -8.72 -12.30 -3.30
C LEU A 5 -9.74 -12.25 -4.44
N GLY A 6 -9.66 -11.20 -5.26
CA GLY A 6 -10.62 -10.92 -6.34
C GLY A 6 -11.63 -9.81 -6.00
N THR A 7 -11.62 -9.27 -4.78
CA THR A 7 -12.41 -8.08 -4.42
C THR A 7 -11.68 -6.79 -4.79
N PRO A 8 -12.40 -5.73 -5.21
CA PRO A 8 -11.77 -4.43 -5.43
C PRO A 8 -11.17 -3.90 -4.10
N PRO A 9 -10.09 -3.12 -4.17
CA PRO A 9 -9.50 -2.48 -3.00
C PRO A 9 -10.50 -1.52 -2.35
N GLU A 10 -10.46 -1.45 -1.02
CA GLU A 10 -11.23 -0.50 -0.22
C GLU A 10 -10.78 0.94 -0.51
N ARG A 11 -9.48 1.12 -0.75
CA ARG A 11 -8.87 2.41 -1.08
C ARG A 11 -7.78 2.23 -2.14
N THR A 12 -7.78 3.11 -3.14
CA THR A 12 -6.70 3.24 -4.12
C THR A 12 -6.20 4.67 -4.10
N VAL A 13 -4.89 4.87 -3.96
CA VAL A 13 -4.24 6.19 -3.96
C VAL A 13 -3.01 6.17 -4.86
N VAL A 14 -2.76 7.27 -5.56
CA VAL A 14 -1.55 7.43 -6.38
C VAL A 14 -0.34 7.51 -5.44
N SER A 15 0.73 6.83 -5.79
CA SER A 15 1.97 6.85 -5.03
C SER A 15 2.87 7.98 -5.53
N ASP A 16 3.56 8.65 -4.62
CA ASP A 16 4.62 9.62 -4.96
C ASP A 16 5.87 8.96 -5.55
N SER A 17 5.96 7.62 -5.48
CA SER A 17 6.96 6.84 -6.19
C SER A 17 6.75 6.97 -7.69
N THR A 18 7.63 7.72 -8.35
CA THR A 18 7.60 7.95 -9.79
C THR A 18 8.65 7.11 -10.48
N VAL A 19 8.23 6.36 -11.50
CA VAL A 19 9.15 5.88 -12.52
C VAL A 19 9.38 7.02 -13.51
N MET A 20 10.64 7.34 -13.80
CA MET A 20 11.05 8.48 -14.65
C MET A 20 10.30 8.54 -16.00
N THR A 21 9.91 7.38 -16.52
CA THR A 21 9.03 7.22 -17.67
C THR A 21 8.12 6.00 -17.45
N GLY A 22 6.89 6.22 -16.97
CA GLY A 22 5.90 5.16 -16.81
C GLY A 22 4.58 5.65 -16.22
N PRO A 23 3.57 4.77 -16.12
CA PRO A 23 2.27 5.12 -15.55
C PRO A 23 2.41 5.46 -14.06
N ALA A 24 1.48 6.27 -13.56
CA ALA A 24 1.38 6.57 -12.13
C ALA A 24 1.22 5.26 -11.34
N LEU A 25 2.08 5.06 -10.34
CA LEU A 25 1.99 3.90 -9.45
C LEU A 25 0.92 4.15 -8.38
N THR A 26 0.36 3.08 -7.82
CA THR A 26 -0.72 3.18 -6.84
C THR A 26 -0.49 2.27 -5.65
N HIS A 27 -0.89 2.75 -4.47
CA HIS A 27 -1.13 1.90 -3.31
C HIS A 27 -2.59 1.43 -3.36
N ARG A 28 -2.78 0.13 -3.20
CA ARG A 28 -4.09 -0.50 -3.10
C ARG A 28 -4.20 -1.17 -1.73
N ILE A 29 -5.28 -0.85 -1.02
CA ILE A 29 -5.47 -1.24 0.37
C ILE A 29 -6.71 -2.11 0.49
N TRP A 30 -6.58 -3.22 1.20
CA TRP A 30 -7.69 -4.02 1.70
C TRP A 30 -7.53 -4.18 3.21
N ARG A 31 -8.64 -4.07 3.94
CA ARG A 31 -8.68 -4.43 5.35
C ARG A 31 -9.53 -5.68 5.54
N THR A 32 -9.00 -6.57 6.36
CA THR A 32 -9.78 -7.60 7.05
C THR A 32 -9.95 -7.17 8.50
N PRO A 33 -10.85 -7.81 9.28
CA PRO A 33 -10.96 -7.52 10.72
C PRO A 33 -9.66 -7.68 11.52
N THR A 34 -8.64 -8.37 10.98
CA THR A 34 -7.42 -8.70 11.72
C THR A 34 -6.12 -8.32 11.00
N HIS A 35 -6.18 -7.91 9.73
CA HIS A 35 -4.99 -7.62 8.91
C HIS A 35 -5.24 -6.51 7.90
N ALA A 36 -4.23 -5.66 7.71
CA ALA A 36 -4.10 -4.76 6.59
C ALA A 36 -3.31 -5.45 5.47
N LEU A 37 -3.87 -5.41 4.25
CA LEU A 37 -3.16 -5.82 3.05
C LEU A 37 -2.90 -4.57 2.19
N ILE A 38 -1.63 -4.32 1.88
CA ILE A 38 -1.21 -3.16 1.11
C ILE A 38 -0.37 -3.64 -0.06
N LEU A 39 -0.81 -3.33 -1.27
CA LEU A 39 -0.04 -3.54 -2.49
C LEU A 39 0.44 -2.19 -3.00
N GLY A 40 1.76 -1.96 -2.96
CA GLY A 40 2.36 -0.67 -3.29
C GLY A 40 3.69 -0.79 -4.00
N PRO A 41 4.22 0.31 -4.55
CA PRO A 41 5.56 0.38 -5.08
C PRO A 41 6.62 0.24 -3.98
N ALA A 42 7.62 -0.61 -4.23
CA ALA A 42 8.79 -0.78 -3.40
C ALA A 42 10.04 -0.56 -4.26
N SER A 43 10.88 0.39 -3.86
CA SER A 43 12.12 0.70 -4.56
C SER A 43 13.17 -0.37 -4.30
N ASP A 44 13.69 -0.96 -5.37
CA ASP A 44 14.84 -1.85 -5.36
C ASP A 44 16.08 -1.08 -5.81
N ASN A 45 16.87 -0.70 -4.81
CA ASN A 45 18.12 0.04 -4.97
C ASN A 45 19.33 -0.90 -5.11
N GLY A 46 19.13 -2.10 -5.67
CA GLY A 46 20.19 -3.06 -5.96
C GLY A 46 21.26 -2.53 -6.93
N PRO A 47 22.29 -3.35 -7.24
CA PRO A 47 23.49 -2.94 -7.98
C PRO A 47 23.23 -2.45 -9.42
N TYR A 48 22.02 -2.65 -9.94
CA TYR A 48 21.59 -2.22 -11.26
C TYR A 48 20.77 -0.92 -11.26
N GLY A 49 20.42 -0.39 -10.09
CA GLY A 49 19.77 0.91 -9.90
C GLY A 49 18.33 1.02 -10.43
N TYR A 50 17.46 1.63 -9.61
CA TYR A 50 16.13 2.19 -9.97
C TYR A 50 15.09 1.22 -10.54
N LEU A 51 14.99 0.02 -9.98
CA LEU A 51 13.79 -0.79 -10.21
C LEU A 51 12.74 -0.44 -9.16
N THR A 52 11.49 -0.29 -9.58
CA THR A 52 10.35 -0.22 -8.66
C THR A 52 9.50 -1.45 -8.88
N HIS A 53 9.40 -2.30 -7.85
CA HIS A 53 8.54 -3.48 -7.88
C HIS A 53 7.20 -3.17 -7.22
N LEU A 54 6.19 -3.99 -7.48
CA LEU A 54 4.98 -3.99 -6.68
C LEU A 54 5.10 -5.06 -5.60
N GLN A 55 5.03 -4.64 -4.34
CA GLN A 55 5.15 -5.52 -3.19
C GLN A 55 3.85 -5.55 -2.39
N LEU A 56 3.51 -6.74 -1.90
CA LEU A 56 2.35 -6.97 -1.04
C LEU A 56 2.83 -7.10 0.41
N SER A 57 2.31 -6.24 1.29
CA SER A 57 2.45 -6.32 2.74
C SER A 57 1.17 -6.90 3.31
N CYS A 58 1.32 -7.73 4.34
CA CYS A 58 0.22 -8.25 5.13
C CYS A 58 0.59 -8.10 6.61
N THR A 59 0.11 -7.04 7.23
CA THR A 59 0.41 -6.71 8.63
C THR A 59 -0.82 -6.93 9.51
N PRO A 60 -0.65 -7.47 10.74
CA PRO A 60 -1.75 -7.56 11.69
C PRO A 60 -2.32 -6.18 12.03
N LEU A 61 -3.64 -6.06 11.96
CA LEU A 61 -4.40 -4.97 12.59
C LEU A 61 -4.73 -5.46 14.01
N ASP A 62 -3.82 -5.30 14.95
CA ASP A 62 -4.07 -5.54 16.39
C ASP A 62 -5.19 -4.60 16.87
N CYS A 63 -6.46 -5.02 16.71
CA CYS A 63 -7.65 -4.18 16.89
C CYS A 63 -7.49 -2.76 16.28
N GLY A 64 -6.77 -2.68 15.16
CA GLY A 64 -6.08 -1.48 14.67
C GLY A 64 -6.97 -0.39 14.06
N PRO A 65 -6.45 0.85 13.97
CA PRO A 65 -7.19 2.08 13.74
C PRO A 65 -7.97 2.07 12.42
N ASP A 66 -9.10 2.77 12.43
CA ASP A 66 -9.89 2.98 11.23
C ASP A 66 -9.06 3.66 10.12
N LEU A 67 -9.40 3.32 8.88
CA LEU A 67 -8.77 3.94 7.73
C LEU A 67 -9.07 5.45 7.78
N PRO A 68 -8.06 6.32 7.59
CA PRO A 68 -8.26 7.76 7.64
C PRO A 68 -9.36 8.22 6.67
N SER A 69 -9.98 9.37 6.94
CA SER A 69 -10.97 9.98 6.05
C SER A 69 -10.44 10.12 4.61
N ALA A 70 -11.32 10.12 3.61
CA ALA A 70 -10.92 10.23 2.20
C ALA A 70 -10.16 11.53 1.89
N ASP A 71 -10.47 12.61 2.61
CA ASP A 71 -9.83 13.92 2.46
C ASP A 71 -8.52 14.06 3.25
N ASP A 72 -8.12 13.04 4.01
CA ASP A 72 -6.89 13.03 4.82
C ASP A 72 -5.79 12.25 4.10
N GLU A 73 -5.14 12.90 3.13
CA GLU A 73 -4.08 12.31 2.30
C GLU A 73 -2.81 12.03 3.13
N ASP A 74 -2.43 12.97 3.99
CA ASP A 74 -1.26 12.84 4.88
C ASP A 74 -1.47 11.71 5.90
N GLY A 75 -2.63 11.66 6.55
CA GLY A 75 -2.97 10.59 7.48
C GLY A 75 -3.01 9.22 6.80
N LEU A 76 -3.44 9.15 5.53
CA LEU A 76 -3.40 7.92 4.76
C LEU A 76 -1.97 7.48 4.45
N ALA A 77 -1.08 8.41 4.09
CA ALA A 77 0.33 8.11 3.84
C ALA A 77 1.00 7.56 5.11
N ASP A 78 0.76 8.20 6.27
CA ASP A 78 1.27 7.73 7.57
C ASP A 78 0.72 6.35 7.93
N TRP A 79 -0.56 6.11 7.69
CA TRP A 79 -1.19 4.81 7.92
C TRP A 79 -0.57 3.72 7.03
N ILE A 80 -0.33 4.02 5.75
CA ILE A 80 0.33 3.11 4.81
C ILE A 80 1.74 2.77 5.29
N ASN A 81 2.55 3.78 5.64
CA ASN A 81 3.92 3.60 6.14
C ASN A 81 3.97 2.77 7.43
N THR A 82 2.99 2.91 8.31
CA THR A 82 2.89 2.14 9.56
C THR A 82 2.64 0.64 9.31
N HIS A 83 1.97 0.29 8.21
CA HIS A 83 1.49 -1.07 7.93
C HIS A 83 2.24 -1.77 6.78
N ILE A 84 3.33 -1.15 6.30
CA ILE A 84 4.28 -1.72 5.35
C ILE A 84 5.49 -2.29 6.12
N ASP A 85 6.04 -3.43 5.65
CA ASP A 85 7.18 -4.12 6.27
C ASP A 85 8.38 -4.26 5.30
N TRP A 86 8.53 -3.35 4.34
CA TRP A 86 9.63 -3.37 3.36
C TRP A 86 10.48 -2.11 3.37
#